data_AF-A0A1E7GDG6-F1
#
_entry.id   AF-A0A1E7GDG6-F1
#
_cell.length_a   1.000
_cell.length_b   1.000
_cell.length_c   1.000
_cell.angle_alpha   90.00
_cell.angle_beta   90.00
_cell.angle_gamma   90.00
#
_symmetry.space_group_name_H-M   'P 1'
#
loop_
_entity.id
_entity.type
_entity.pdbx_description
1 polymer ?
#
loop_
_entity_poly.entity_id
_entity_poly.type
_entity_poly.pdbx_seq_one_letter_code
_entity_poly.pdbx_strand_id
1 'polypeptide(L)'
;MPHIMELVGKTRVVVKDGKVIEVGQPEVEWCPIFAKVRGIQRITPEEVKKNMEFRIRDFGMFTDKRRLELEDFVGFGASEIMMTGLSRGLLDTTVTACEGAGTVISNNPTLVQGMGGRMSGLVETEPIDGIINGITERGGIVLEPSTAKMDPVAGVRKAAELGYKKIAVTVAFAETAKKCRELEAELGLDLIIIGVHVTGLKKEEAQTLLENADITTSCASKYMRDLVKPLAQVGTAVPLFALTQKGKELVIERAKDITSPLLINTMPLPVLPENKQPRELK
;
A
#
# COMPACT_ATOMS: atom_id res chain seq x y z
N MET A 1 -3.69 -8.36 -22.04
CA MET A 1 -3.59 -6.89 -21.92
C MET A 1 -2.37 -6.55 -21.08
N PRO A 2 -1.72 -5.40 -21.29
CA PRO A 2 -0.57 -5.06 -20.44
C PRO A 2 -1.01 -4.75 -19.00
N HIS A 3 -0.15 -5.07 -18.03
CA HIS A 3 -0.24 -4.53 -16.67
C HIS A 3 0.51 -3.21 -16.60
N ILE A 4 -0.04 -2.22 -15.91
CA ILE A 4 0.56 -0.90 -15.74
C ILE A 4 0.73 -0.63 -14.25
N MET A 5 1.93 -0.19 -13.86
CA MET A 5 2.20 0.23 -12.50
C MET A 5 3.05 1.50 -12.47
N GLU A 6 2.93 2.24 -11.38
CA GLU A 6 3.83 3.30 -10.98
C GLU A 6 4.83 2.75 -9.94
N LEU A 7 6.09 2.68 -10.37
CA LEU A 7 7.19 2.06 -9.65
C LEU A 7 8.30 3.08 -9.44
N VAL A 8 9.02 3.02 -8.30
CA VAL A 8 10.26 3.77 -8.01
C VAL A 8 10.25 5.20 -8.57
N GLY A 9 9.83 6.16 -7.75
CA GLY A 9 9.75 7.56 -8.18
C GLY A 9 8.58 7.86 -9.12
N LYS A 10 7.46 7.15 -8.92
CA LYS A 10 6.23 7.29 -9.73
C LYS A 10 6.49 7.10 -11.23
N THR A 11 7.44 6.24 -11.58
CA THR A 11 7.76 5.93 -12.96
C THR A 11 6.73 4.96 -13.51
N ARG A 12 6.10 5.29 -14.63
CA ARG A 12 5.21 4.37 -15.35
C ARG A 12 6.01 3.17 -15.88
N VAL A 13 5.56 1.97 -15.58
CA VAL A 13 6.14 0.72 -16.06
C VAL A 13 5.03 -0.14 -16.64
N VAL A 14 5.28 -0.69 -17.84
CA VAL A 14 4.35 -1.60 -18.51
C VAL A 14 4.96 -2.98 -18.58
N VAL A 15 4.22 -3.96 -18.08
CA VAL A 15 4.59 -5.36 -18.09
C VAL A 15 3.58 -6.14 -18.93
N LYS A 16 4.07 -7.00 -19.82
CA LYS A 16 3.24 -7.91 -20.60
C LYS A 16 3.92 -9.27 -20.64
N ASP A 17 3.15 -10.33 -20.37
CA ASP A 17 3.64 -11.72 -20.38
C ASP A 17 4.88 -11.91 -19.48
N GLY A 18 4.88 -11.30 -18.29
CA GLY A 18 6.03 -11.33 -17.37
C GLY A 18 7.29 -10.61 -17.87
N LYS A 19 7.18 -9.71 -18.86
CA LYS A 19 8.31 -8.96 -19.40
C LYS A 19 8.04 -7.46 -19.36
N VAL A 20 9.06 -6.68 -19.00
CA VAL A 20 9.00 -5.22 -19.04
C VAL A 20 9.09 -4.78 -20.51
N ILE A 21 8.01 -4.18 -21.02
CA ILE A 21 7.94 -3.71 -22.41
C ILE A 21 8.11 -2.20 -22.54
N GLU A 22 7.86 -1.45 -21.47
CA GLU A 22 8.00 0.01 -21.45
C GLU A 22 8.37 0.50 -20.05
N VAL A 23 9.24 1.51 -19.99
CA VAL A 23 9.53 2.28 -18.78
C VAL A 23 9.54 3.77 -19.15
N GLY A 24 8.72 4.55 -18.46
CA GLY A 24 8.62 6.00 -18.63
C GLY A 24 9.73 6.76 -17.91
N GLN A 25 9.59 8.08 -17.87
CA GLN A 25 10.48 8.94 -17.09
C GLN A 25 10.05 9.00 -15.62
N PRO A 26 10.99 8.96 -14.66
CA PRO A 26 10.68 9.15 -13.26
C PRO A 26 10.23 10.58 -12.98
N GLU A 27 9.30 10.74 -12.06
CA GLU A 27 8.85 12.05 -11.56
C GLU A 27 9.60 12.51 -10.31
N VAL A 28 10.42 11.63 -9.74
CA VAL A 28 11.16 11.82 -8.49
C VAL A 28 12.59 11.37 -8.73
N GLU A 29 13.56 12.27 -8.58
CA GLU A 29 14.97 11.97 -8.80
C GLU A 29 15.57 11.03 -7.75
N TRP A 30 15.12 11.13 -6.49
CA TRP A 30 15.70 10.37 -5.39
C TRP A 30 14.68 10.02 -4.30
N CYS A 31 14.78 8.80 -3.76
CA CYS A 31 13.98 8.34 -2.64
C CYS A 31 14.86 7.60 -1.62
N PRO A 32 14.80 7.97 -0.32
CA PRO A 32 15.62 7.38 0.73
C PRO A 32 15.38 5.87 0.93
N ILE A 33 14.15 5.39 0.69
CA ILE A 33 13.84 3.96 0.77
C ILE A 33 14.62 3.20 -0.30
N PHE A 34 14.58 3.65 -1.55
CA PHE A 34 15.26 2.95 -2.64
C PHE A 34 16.78 3.12 -2.59
N ALA A 35 17.28 4.26 -2.11
CA ALA A 35 18.70 4.44 -1.83
C ALA A 35 19.19 3.41 -0.78
N LYS A 36 18.44 3.22 0.32
CA LYS A 36 18.81 2.28 1.39
C LYS A 36 18.64 0.82 0.98
N VAL A 37 17.52 0.47 0.35
CA VAL A 37 17.10 -0.93 0.16
C VAL A 37 17.56 -1.51 -1.19
N ARG A 38 17.92 -0.65 -2.14
CA ARG A 38 18.34 -1.04 -3.50
C ARG A 38 19.62 -0.36 -3.96
N GLY A 39 20.19 0.56 -3.19
CA GLY A 39 21.40 1.29 -3.59
C GLY A 39 21.16 2.34 -4.68
N ILE A 40 19.89 2.65 -5.00
CA ILE A 40 19.54 3.58 -6.09
C ILE A 40 19.75 5.02 -5.61
N GLN A 41 20.91 5.60 -5.92
CA GLN A 41 21.27 6.98 -5.57
C GLN A 41 20.71 8.03 -6.53
N ARG A 42 20.27 7.62 -7.72
CA ARG A 42 19.53 8.44 -8.67
C ARG A 42 18.56 7.53 -9.40
N ILE A 43 17.29 7.93 -9.44
CA ILE A 43 16.25 7.17 -10.11
C ILE A 43 16.33 7.48 -11.60
N THR A 44 16.56 6.45 -12.41
CA THR A 44 16.54 6.52 -13.88
C THR A 44 15.64 5.42 -14.44
N PRO A 45 15.17 5.53 -15.70
CA PRO A 45 14.41 4.46 -16.35
C PRO A 45 15.12 3.09 -16.32
N GLU A 46 16.45 3.08 -16.43
CA GLU A 46 17.24 1.84 -16.40
C GLU A 46 17.22 1.20 -15.01
N GLU A 47 17.36 1.98 -13.94
CA GLU A 47 17.27 1.47 -12.57
C GLU A 47 15.86 1.00 -12.23
N VAL A 48 14.83 1.68 -12.73
CA VAL A 48 13.43 1.26 -12.60
C VAL A 48 13.20 -0.06 -13.32
N LYS A 49 13.69 -0.20 -14.56
CA LYS A 49 13.60 -1.44 -15.35
C LYS A 49 14.26 -2.61 -14.61
N LYS A 50 15.50 -2.44 -14.15
CA LYS A 50 16.21 -3.44 -13.36
C LYS A 50 15.46 -3.81 -12.09
N ASN A 51 14.86 -2.84 -11.39
CA ASN A 51 14.05 -3.10 -10.21
C ASN A 51 12.83 -3.95 -10.53
N MET A 52 12.16 -3.67 -11.64
CA MET A 52 10.99 -4.43 -12.06
C MET A 52 11.34 -5.84 -12.48
N GLU A 53 12.35 -6.01 -13.33
CA GLU A 53 12.85 -7.32 -13.76
C GLU A 53 13.33 -8.16 -12.56
N PHE A 54 13.95 -7.53 -11.56
CA PHE A 54 14.26 -8.18 -10.30
C PHE A 54 13.00 -8.70 -9.59
N ARG A 55 11.94 -7.89 -9.47
CA ARG A 55 10.72 -8.32 -8.78
C ARG A 55 9.97 -9.43 -9.54
N ILE A 56 9.94 -9.36 -10.87
CA ILE A 56 9.39 -10.43 -11.71
C ILE A 56 10.18 -11.73 -11.49
N ARG A 57 11.52 -11.68 -11.54
CA ARG A 57 12.36 -12.86 -11.36
C ARG A 57 12.28 -13.46 -9.95
N ASP A 58 12.32 -12.62 -8.92
CA ASP A 58 12.46 -13.06 -7.53
C ASP A 58 11.12 -13.39 -6.86
N PHE A 59 10.06 -12.64 -7.18
CA PHE A 59 8.74 -12.80 -6.59
C PHE A 59 7.69 -13.35 -7.55
N GLY A 60 7.99 -13.46 -8.84
CA GLY A 60 7.02 -13.88 -9.85
C GLY A 60 5.93 -12.84 -10.12
N MET A 61 6.17 -11.55 -9.82
CA MET A 61 5.19 -10.48 -10.11
C MET A 61 4.73 -10.52 -11.57
N PHE A 62 3.41 -10.39 -11.79
CA PHE A 62 2.77 -10.48 -13.11
C PHE A 62 2.96 -11.82 -13.83
N THR A 63 3.12 -12.92 -13.10
CA THR A 63 3.24 -14.29 -13.66
C THR A 63 2.55 -15.33 -12.77
N ASP A 64 2.30 -16.52 -13.30
CA ASP A 64 1.78 -17.66 -12.52
C ASP A 64 2.73 -18.17 -11.42
N LYS A 65 3.98 -17.67 -11.38
CA LYS A 65 4.98 -18.04 -10.36
C LYS A 65 4.96 -17.09 -9.16
N ARG A 66 3.88 -16.32 -8.99
CA ARG A 66 3.77 -15.31 -7.95
C ARG A 66 3.87 -15.92 -6.55
N ARG A 67 4.81 -15.42 -5.75
CA ARG A 67 4.92 -15.77 -4.33
C ARG A 67 3.88 -15.04 -3.49
N LEU A 68 2.78 -15.71 -3.16
CA LEU A 68 1.66 -15.10 -2.44
C LEU A 68 1.81 -15.12 -0.91
N GLU A 69 2.91 -15.64 -0.38
CA GLU A 69 3.22 -15.62 1.06
C GLU A 69 4.62 -15.06 1.26
N LEU A 70 4.72 -14.05 2.13
CA LEU A 70 5.97 -13.42 2.50
C LEU A 70 5.95 -13.07 3.99
N GLU A 71 7.13 -13.07 4.60
CA GLU A 71 7.36 -12.46 5.91
C GLU A 71 7.37 -10.91 5.79
N ASP A 72 7.50 -10.24 6.93
CA ASP A 72 7.62 -8.78 6.93
C ASP A 72 8.87 -8.32 6.17
N PHE A 73 8.73 -7.19 5.44
CA PHE A 73 9.81 -6.69 4.61
C PHE A 73 10.41 -5.40 5.18
N VAL A 74 9.56 -4.53 5.69
CA VAL A 74 9.96 -3.30 6.38
C VAL A 74 9.39 -3.29 7.79
N GLY A 75 9.95 -2.45 8.67
CA GLY A 75 9.41 -2.32 10.02
C GLY A 75 7.96 -1.83 9.99
N PHE A 76 7.69 -0.76 9.25
CA PHE A 76 6.36 -0.16 9.17
C PHE A 76 5.96 0.08 7.71
N GLY A 77 5.04 -0.76 7.22
CA GLY A 77 4.38 -0.60 5.93
C GLY A 77 2.89 -0.92 6.08
N ALA A 78 2.10 -0.56 5.05
CA ALA A 78 0.65 -0.76 5.10
C ALA A 78 0.28 -2.23 5.27
N SER A 79 0.92 -3.12 4.50
CA SER A 79 0.67 -4.56 4.58
C SER A 79 1.18 -5.16 5.89
N GLU A 80 2.31 -4.70 6.44
CA GLU A 80 2.79 -5.15 7.74
C GLU A 80 1.83 -4.77 8.89
N ILE A 81 1.25 -3.56 8.83
CA ILE A 81 0.23 -3.12 9.80
C ILE A 81 -1.03 -3.98 9.69
N MET A 82 -1.51 -4.23 8.46
CA MET A 82 -2.67 -5.09 8.24
C MET A 82 -2.41 -6.53 8.69
N MET A 83 -1.25 -7.10 8.35
CA MET A 83 -0.81 -8.43 8.79
C MET A 83 -0.82 -8.53 10.32
N THR A 84 -0.29 -7.52 11.01
CA THR A 84 -0.29 -7.47 12.48
C THR A 84 -1.72 -7.37 13.02
N GLY A 85 -2.53 -6.46 12.48
CA GLY A 85 -3.92 -6.28 12.90
C GLY A 85 -4.75 -7.55 12.78
N LEU A 86 -4.60 -8.30 11.68
CA LEU A 86 -5.23 -9.61 11.51
C LEU A 86 -4.70 -10.64 12.53
N SER A 87 -3.38 -10.74 12.69
CA SER A 87 -2.75 -11.70 13.59
C SER A 87 -3.08 -11.48 15.08
N ARG A 88 -3.49 -10.26 15.44
CA ARG A 88 -3.86 -9.86 16.81
C ARG A 88 -5.38 -9.78 17.01
N GLY A 89 -6.20 -10.09 16.00
CA GLY A 89 -7.67 -9.99 16.08
C GLY A 89 -8.19 -8.55 16.20
N LEU A 90 -7.37 -7.56 15.82
CA LEU A 90 -7.77 -6.15 15.72
C LEU A 90 -8.52 -5.87 14.41
N LEU A 91 -8.28 -6.70 13.40
CA LEU A 91 -8.97 -6.70 12.11
C LEU A 91 -9.60 -8.07 11.88
N ASP A 92 -10.79 -8.09 11.28
CA ASP A 92 -11.45 -9.33 10.86
C ASP A 92 -10.98 -9.75 9.45
N THR A 93 -10.79 -8.78 8.56
CA THR A 93 -10.32 -8.98 7.18
C THR A 93 -9.68 -7.71 6.63
N THR A 94 -9.08 -7.83 5.45
CA THR A 94 -8.57 -6.71 4.66
C THR A 94 -9.20 -6.68 3.27
N VAL A 95 -9.13 -5.52 2.62
CA VAL A 95 -9.45 -5.29 1.21
C VAL A 95 -8.27 -4.58 0.56
N THR A 96 -7.52 -5.30 -0.27
CA THR A 96 -6.26 -4.81 -0.87
C THR A 96 -6.20 -5.13 -2.36
N ALA A 97 -5.33 -4.44 -3.10
CA ALA A 97 -5.06 -4.80 -4.49
C ALA A 97 -4.00 -5.92 -4.60
N CYS A 98 -4.05 -6.70 -5.67
CA CYS A 98 -2.99 -7.62 -6.09
C CYS A 98 -2.92 -7.64 -7.61
N GLU A 99 -1.72 -7.55 -8.18
CA GLU A 99 -1.55 -7.68 -9.61
C GLU A 99 -1.94 -9.07 -10.10
N GLY A 100 -2.63 -9.16 -11.24
CA GLY A 100 -3.19 -10.42 -11.70
C GLY A 100 -4.56 -10.78 -11.11
N ALA A 101 -5.02 -10.06 -10.08
CA ALA A 101 -6.28 -10.38 -9.38
C ALA A 101 -7.18 -9.18 -9.09
N GLY A 102 -6.66 -7.94 -9.11
CA GLY A 102 -7.46 -6.76 -8.81
C GLY A 102 -7.71 -6.61 -7.31
N THR A 103 -8.95 -6.37 -6.91
CA THR A 103 -9.33 -6.30 -5.49
C THR A 103 -9.47 -7.68 -4.87
N VAL A 104 -8.81 -7.88 -3.73
CA VAL A 104 -8.79 -9.12 -2.97
C VAL A 104 -9.25 -8.84 -1.53
N ILE A 105 -10.12 -9.70 -1.03
CA ILE A 105 -10.56 -9.72 0.37
C ILE A 105 -9.84 -10.90 1.04
N SER A 106 -9.12 -10.64 2.13
CA SER A 106 -8.45 -11.71 2.86
C SER A 106 -8.23 -11.39 4.33
N ASN A 107 -8.43 -12.41 5.16
CA ASN A 107 -8.09 -12.43 6.58
C ASN A 107 -6.83 -13.25 6.88
N ASN A 108 -6.14 -13.74 5.85
CA ASN A 108 -4.89 -14.48 5.99
C ASN A 108 -3.71 -13.50 6.04
N PRO A 109 -3.01 -13.36 7.20
CA PRO A 109 -1.96 -12.35 7.36
C PRO A 109 -0.79 -12.51 6.37
N THR A 110 -0.35 -13.75 6.12
CA THR A 110 0.80 -14.02 5.23
C THR A 110 0.44 -13.77 3.78
N LEU A 111 -0.82 -14.02 3.39
CA LEU A 111 -1.33 -13.69 2.06
C LEU A 111 -1.39 -12.17 1.85
N VAL A 112 -1.93 -11.43 2.81
CA VAL A 112 -1.99 -9.94 2.74
C VAL A 112 -0.59 -9.35 2.60
N GLN A 113 0.38 -9.84 3.37
CA GLN A 113 1.78 -9.42 3.26
C GLN A 113 2.40 -9.86 1.93
N GLY A 114 2.13 -11.08 1.47
CA GLY A 114 2.62 -11.60 0.21
C GLY A 114 2.16 -10.80 -1.01
N MET A 115 0.92 -10.33 -1.00
CA MET A 115 0.37 -9.44 -2.03
C MET A 115 0.96 -8.02 -1.93
N GLY A 116 0.90 -7.40 -0.75
CA GLY A 116 1.18 -5.97 -0.59
C GLY A 116 2.64 -5.59 -0.35
N GLY A 117 3.43 -6.44 0.33
CA GLY A 117 4.73 -6.04 0.92
C GLY A 117 5.79 -5.60 -0.08
N ARG A 118 5.66 -6.00 -1.35
CA ARG A 118 6.55 -5.60 -2.45
C ARG A 118 5.83 -4.86 -3.57
N MET A 119 4.54 -4.60 -3.42
CA MET A 119 3.76 -3.90 -4.44
C MET A 119 3.97 -2.39 -4.32
N SER A 120 3.91 -1.68 -5.44
CA SER A 120 3.95 -0.21 -5.49
C SER A 120 2.60 0.30 -5.99
N GLY A 121 2.52 1.35 -6.79
CA GLY A 121 1.23 1.82 -7.32
C GLY A 121 0.75 0.95 -8.47
N LEU A 122 -0.23 0.07 -8.26
CA LEU A 122 -0.86 -0.67 -9.36
C LEU A 122 -1.90 0.24 -10.05
N VAL A 123 -1.78 0.42 -11.37
CA VAL A 123 -2.66 1.31 -12.15
C VAL A 123 -3.64 0.51 -12.98
N GLU A 124 -3.16 -0.54 -13.64
CA GLU A 124 -3.96 -1.42 -14.48
C GLU A 124 -3.42 -2.85 -14.38
N THR A 125 -4.32 -3.81 -14.43
CA THR A 125 -3.96 -5.23 -14.38
C THR A 125 -5.03 -6.04 -15.08
N GLU A 126 -4.67 -7.26 -15.47
CA GLU A 126 -5.61 -8.25 -16.02
C GLU A 126 -5.54 -9.55 -15.22
N PRO A 127 -6.54 -10.43 -15.35
CA PRO A 127 -6.54 -11.73 -14.69
C PRO A 127 -5.30 -12.56 -15.04
N ILE A 128 -4.68 -13.14 -14.01
CA ILE A 128 -3.69 -14.20 -14.14
C ILE A 128 -4.19 -15.38 -13.32
N ASP A 129 -4.61 -16.44 -14.01
CA ASP A 129 -5.26 -17.60 -13.37
C ASP A 129 -4.42 -18.21 -12.25
N GLY A 130 -3.09 -18.34 -12.45
CA GLY A 130 -2.21 -18.87 -11.40
C GLY A 130 -2.21 -18.02 -10.13
N ILE A 131 -2.33 -16.70 -10.26
CA ILE A 131 -2.40 -15.78 -9.12
C ILE A 131 -3.76 -15.89 -8.44
N ILE A 132 -4.85 -15.84 -9.21
CA ILE A 132 -6.21 -15.93 -8.70
C ILE A 132 -6.43 -17.25 -7.95
N ASN A 133 -6.04 -18.37 -8.57
CA ASN A 133 -6.16 -19.69 -7.95
C ASN A 133 -5.30 -19.76 -6.68
N GLY A 134 -4.06 -19.26 -6.73
CA GLY A 134 -3.17 -19.24 -5.56
C GLY A 134 -3.69 -18.38 -4.40
N ILE A 135 -4.44 -17.31 -4.69
CA ILE A 135 -5.14 -16.48 -3.69
C ILE A 135 -6.29 -17.30 -3.07
N THR A 136 -7.11 -17.95 -3.90
CA THR A 136 -8.24 -18.77 -3.44
C THR A 136 -7.79 -19.96 -2.59
N GLU A 137 -6.73 -20.66 -2.98
CA GLU A 137 -6.14 -21.77 -2.20
C GLU A 137 -5.70 -21.33 -0.79
N ARG A 138 -5.35 -20.06 -0.62
CA ARG A 138 -4.93 -19.45 0.65
C ARG A 138 -6.09 -18.79 1.42
N GLY A 139 -7.32 -19.02 0.98
CA GLY A 139 -8.54 -18.49 1.61
C GLY A 139 -8.84 -17.03 1.25
N GLY A 140 -8.14 -16.43 0.28
CA GLY A 140 -8.47 -15.12 -0.25
C GLY A 140 -9.62 -15.16 -1.25
N ILE A 141 -10.38 -14.07 -1.33
CA ILE A 141 -11.51 -13.92 -2.23
C ILE A 141 -11.18 -12.80 -3.22
N VAL A 142 -11.10 -13.14 -4.50
CA VAL A 142 -10.94 -12.16 -5.58
C VAL A 142 -12.31 -11.59 -5.92
N LEU A 143 -12.44 -10.26 -5.90
CA LEU A 143 -13.72 -9.57 -6.10
C LEU A 143 -14.33 -9.85 -7.47
N GLU A 144 -13.53 -9.73 -8.53
CA GLU A 144 -13.96 -9.94 -9.91
C GLU A 144 -12.86 -10.72 -10.68
N PRO A 145 -12.83 -12.06 -10.57
CA PRO A 145 -11.75 -12.88 -11.14
C PRO A 145 -11.61 -12.78 -12.66
N SER A 146 -12.71 -12.53 -13.38
CA SER A 146 -12.72 -12.48 -14.84
C SER A 146 -12.15 -11.19 -15.43
N THR A 147 -11.99 -10.14 -14.62
CA THR A 147 -11.52 -8.82 -15.08
C THR A 147 -10.34 -8.29 -14.28
N ALA A 148 -10.09 -8.85 -13.09
CA ALA A 148 -9.13 -8.32 -12.12
C ALA A 148 -9.38 -6.83 -11.79
N LYS A 149 -10.66 -6.44 -11.70
CA LYS A 149 -11.06 -5.07 -11.37
C LYS A 149 -10.53 -4.63 -10.01
N MET A 150 -9.96 -3.42 -9.96
CA MET A 150 -9.62 -2.74 -8.71
C MET A 150 -10.77 -1.82 -8.29
N ASP A 151 -11.51 -2.23 -7.26
CA ASP A 151 -12.63 -1.50 -6.70
C ASP A 151 -12.67 -1.69 -5.16
N PRO A 152 -11.92 -0.88 -4.40
CA PRO A 152 -11.87 -1.00 -2.94
C PRO A 152 -13.22 -0.85 -2.26
N VAL A 153 -14.12 0.00 -2.80
CA VAL A 153 -15.45 0.24 -2.22
C VAL A 153 -16.32 -1.00 -2.38
N ALA A 154 -16.35 -1.60 -3.58
CA ALA A 154 -17.06 -2.85 -3.80
C ALA A 154 -16.45 -4.01 -2.99
N GLY A 155 -15.11 -4.04 -2.82
CA GLY A 155 -14.44 -4.99 -1.94
C GLY A 155 -14.86 -4.87 -0.48
N VAL A 156 -14.99 -3.65 0.06
CA VAL A 156 -15.50 -3.42 1.43
C VAL A 156 -16.96 -3.87 1.55
N ARG A 157 -17.80 -3.53 0.57
CA ARG A 157 -19.20 -3.98 0.56
C ARG A 157 -19.29 -5.51 0.58
N LYS A 158 -18.48 -6.17 -0.25
CA LYS A 158 -18.43 -7.63 -0.29
C LYS A 158 -17.93 -8.24 1.02
N ALA A 159 -16.91 -7.64 1.65
CA ALA A 159 -16.44 -8.07 2.96
C ALA A 159 -17.54 -7.94 4.04
N ALA A 160 -18.33 -6.86 4.00
CA ALA A 160 -19.47 -6.69 4.90
C ALA A 160 -20.57 -7.74 4.68
N GLU A 161 -20.89 -8.09 3.43
CA GLU A 161 -21.83 -9.17 3.09
C GLU A 161 -21.38 -10.55 3.62
N LEU A 162 -20.06 -10.76 3.70
CA LEU A 162 -19.46 -11.97 4.28
C LEU A 162 -19.47 -11.97 5.82
N GLY A 163 -20.00 -10.90 6.44
CA GLY A 163 -20.17 -10.79 7.89
C GLY A 163 -19.01 -10.09 8.62
N TYR A 164 -17.97 -9.64 7.93
CA TYR A 164 -16.86 -8.92 8.55
C TYR A 164 -17.27 -7.51 8.99
N LYS A 165 -16.73 -7.03 10.12
CA LYS A 165 -17.06 -5.72 10.70
C LYS A 165 -15.84 -4.81 10.84
N LYS A 166 -14.70 -5.35 11.27
CA LYS A 166 -13.43 -4.62 11.39
C LYS A 166 -12.59 -4.86 10.13
N ILE A 167 -12.62 -3.92 9.20
CA ILE A 167 -12.07 -4.12 7.86
C ILE A 167 -10.99 -3.08 7.59
N ALA A 168 -9.77 -3.50 7.27
CA ALA A 168 -8.77 -2.58 6.73
C ALA A 168 -8.84 -2.52 5.21
N VAL A 169 -8.81 -1.31 4.63
CA VAL A 169 -8.85 -1.11 3.18
C VAL A 169 -7.75 -0.16 2.74
N THR A 170 -7.01 -0.53 1.69
CA THR A 170 -6.04 0.38 1.06
C THR A 170 -6.70 1.19 -0.04
N VAL A 171 -6.47 2.50 -0.05
CA VAL A 171 -7.01 3.41 -1.07
C VAL A 171 -5.91 4.29 -1.66
N ALA A 172 -5.87 4.41 -2.98
CA ALA A 172 -4.92 5.26 -3.70
C ALA A 172 -5.48 6.65 -4.02
N PHE A 173 -6.81 6.81 -3.97
CA PHE A 173 -7.51 8.04 -4.35
C PHE A 173 -8.33 8.59 -3.19
N ALA A 174 -8.32 9.91 -3.03
CA ALA A 174 -9.03 10.61 -1.95
C ALA A 174 -10.56 10.38 -2.00
N GLU A 175 -11.14 10.43 -3.20
CA GLU A 175 -12.58 10.15 -3.40
C GLU A 175 -12.96 8.72 -3.00
N THR A 176 -12.06 7.75 -3.20
CA THR A 176 -12.29 6.37 -2.75
C THR A 176 -12.32 6.30 -1.22
N ALA A 177 -11.45 7.04 -0.53
CA ALA A 177 -11.46 7.13 0.93
C ALA A 177 -12.79 7.69 1.46
N LYS A 178 -13.27 8.78 0.85
CA LYS A 178 -14.56 9.40 1.18
C LYS A 178 -15.73 8.43 1.00
N LYS A 179 -15.80 7.75 -0.15
CA LYS A 179 -16.82 6.72 -0.40
C LYS A 179 -16.77 5.56 0.59
N CYS A 180 -15.58 5.17 1.04
CA CYS A 180 -15.44 4.16 2.09
C CYS A 180 -16.02 4.65 3.43
N ARG A 181 -15.85 5.94 3.79
CA ARG A 181 -16.48 6.51 5.00
C ARG A 181 -18.00 6.57 4.91
N GLU A 182 -18.54 6.93 3.75
CA GLU A 182 -19.98 6.88 3.50
C GLU A 182 -20.52 5.46 3.70
N LEU A 183 -19.81 4.46 3.14
CA LEU A 183 -20.15 3.05 3.27
C LEU A 183 -19.99 2.51 4.70
N GLU A 184 -18.97 2.96 5.45
CA GLU A 184 -18.76 2.64 6.86
C GLU A 184 -19.97 3.02 7.70
N ALA A 185 -20.49 4.24 7.50
CA ALA A 185 -21.68 4.75 8.18
C ALA A 185 -22.96 4.01 7.73
N GLU A 186 -23.13 3.76 6.43
CA GLU A 186 -24.27 3.04 5.86
C GLU A 186 -24.42 1.64 6.47
N LEU A 187 -23.31 0.90 6.61
CA LEU A 187 -23.31 -0.52 6.98
C LEU A 187 -22.93 -0.78 8.44
N GLY A 188 -22.64 0.28 9.22
CA GLY A 188 -22.22 0.18 10.62
C GLY A 188 -20.95 -0.65 10.77
N LEU A 189 -19.92 -0.32 9.98
CA LEU A 189 -18.62 -0.99 9.97
C LEU A 189 -17.61 -0.24 10.83
N ASP A 190 -16.50 -0.90 11.15
CA ASP A 190 -15.30 -0.26 11.68
C ASP A 190 -14.18 -0.39 10.63
N LEU A 191 -14.03 0.64 9.80
CA LEU A 191 -13.05 0.64 8.72
C LEU A 191 -11.74 1.29 9.14
N ILE A 192 -10.64 0.60 8.88
CA ILE A 192 -9.30 1.20 8.86
C ILE A 192 -8.94 1.55 7.42
N ILE A 193 -9.04 2.83 7.07
CA ILE A 193 -8.69 3.32 5.74
C ILE A 193 -7.22 3.70 5.71
N ILE A 194 -6.45 3.02 4.84
CA ILE A 194 -5.02 3.25 4.66
C ILE A 194 -4.76 3.91 3.31
N GLY A 195 -4.36 5.18 3.34
CA GLY A 195 -3.92 5.94 2.17
C GLY A 195 -2.55 5.45 1.68
N VAL A 196 -2.48 4.98 0.44
CA VAL A 196 -1.26 4.48 -0.19
C VAL A 196 -0.98 5.22 -1.50
N HIS A 197 0.27 5.13 -1.97
CA HIS A 197 0.68 5.65 -3.27
C HIS A 197 0.38 7.15 -3.49
N VAL A 198 0.65 7.96 -2.47
CA VAL A 198 0.23 9.37 -2.42
C VAL A 198 1.17 10.36 -3.14
N THR A 199 2.14 9.89 -3.95
CA THR A 199 3.12 10.78 -4.61
C THR A 199 2.44 11.73 -5.59
N GLY A 200 2.72 13.03 -5.45
CA GLY A 200 2.21 14.07 -6.34
C GLY A 200 0.69 14.26 -6.29
N LEU A 201 0.03 13.88 -5.18
CA LEU A 201 -1.35 14.32 -4.93
C LEU A 201 -1.42 15.84 -4.90
N LYS A 202 -2.47 16.40 -5.50
CA LYS A 202 -2.78 17.83 -5.40
C LYS A 202 -3.19 18.19 -3.97
N LYS A 203 -3.19 19.49 -3.67
CA LYS A 203 -3.53 20.00 -2.34
C LYS A 203 -4.90 19.51 -1.86
N GLU A 204 -5.91 19.64 -2.71
CA GLU A 204 -7.29 19.28 -2.39
C GLU A 204 -7.44 17.77 -2.17
N GLU A 205 -6.80 16.96 -3.03
CA GLU A 205 -6.78 15.51 -2.89
C GLU A 205 -6.07 15.07 -1.60
N ALA A 206 -4.95 15.71 -1.26
CA ALA A 206 -4.22 15.46 -0.02
C ALA A 206 -5.08 15.81 1.20
N GLN A 207 -5.77 16.96 1.19
CA GLN A 207 -6.69 17.35 2.27
C GLN A 207 -7.82 16.33 2.44
N THR A 208 -8.51 15.99 1.36
CA THR A 208 -9.59 15.01 1.40
C THR A 208 -9.10 13.64 1.87
N LEU A 209 -7.93 13.17 1.44
CA LEU A 209 -7.38 11.91 1.91
C LEU A 209 -7.03 11.97 3.41
N LEU A 210 -6.41 13.06 3.89
CA LEU A 210 -6.03 13.23 5.30
C LEU A 210 -7.25 13.29 6.24
N GLU A 211 -8.37 13.85 5.78
CA GLU A 211 -9.61 13.93 6.55
C GLU A 211 -10.33 12.57 6.64
N ASN A 212 -10.11 11.68 5.67
CA ASN A 212 -10.84 10.43 5.55
C ASN A 212 -10.01 9.19 5.88
N ALA A 213 -8.68 9.25 5.91
CA ALA A 213 -7.82 8.11 6.21
C ALA A 213 -7.53 7.96 7.72
N ASP A 214 -7.34 6.72 8.18
CA ASP A 214 -6.83 6.44 9.54
C ASP A 214 -5.31 6.39 9.57
N ILE A 215 -4.72 5.91 8.48
CA ILE A 215 -3.29 5.76 8.30
C ILE A 215 -2.94 6.23 6.89
N THR A 216 -1.82 6.91 6.72
CA THR A 216 -1.30 7.23 5.40
C THR A 216 0.22 7.28 5.39
N THR A 217 0.82 7.41 4.21
CA THR A 217 2.26 7.63 4.04
C THR A 217 2.52 9.04 3.55
N SER A 218 3.77 9.52 3.61
CA SER A 218 4.11 10.85 3.07
C SER A 218 4.49 10.82 1.59
N CYS A 219 5.11 9.72 1.12
CA CYS A 219 5.76 9.56 -0.18
C CYS A 219 6.48 10.84 -0.68
N ALA A 220 6.57 11.06 -1.98
CA ALA A 220 7.09 12.30 -2.56
C ALA A 220 5.96 13.31 -2.85
N SER A 221 5.06 13.52 -1.89
CA SER A 221 4.03 14.56 -1.98
C SER A 221 4.34 15.71 -1.02
N LYS A 222 4.40 16.92 -1.56
CA LYS A 222 4.55 18.15 -0.80
C LYS A 222 3.36 18.36 0.12
N TYR A 223 2.15 18.28 -0.42
CA TYR A 223 0.93 18.61 0.33
C TYR A 223 0.64 17.61 1.46
N MET A 224 0.89 16.32 1.26
CA MET A 224 0.77 15.33 2.35
C MET A 224 1.71 15.65 3.51
N ARG A 225 2.90 16.15 3.22
CA ARG A 225 3.93 16.47 4.23
C ARG A 225 3.63 17.76 4.97
N ASP A 226 3.09 18.76 4.28
CA ASP A 226 2.80 20.07 4.87
C ASP A 226 1.51 20.08 5.69
N LEU A 227 0.51 19.29 5.29
CA LEU A 227 -0.85 19.38 5.84
C LEU A 227 -1.14 18.35 6.95
N VAL A 228 -0.37 17.25 7.00
CA VAL A 228 -0.62 16.16 7.94
C VAL A 228 -0.45 16.60 9.39
N LYS A 229 -1.35 16.15 10.25
CA LYS A 229 -1.31 16.35 11.71
C LYS A 229 -1.46 14.99 12.40
N PRO A 230 -0.38 14.19 12.47
CA PRO A 230 -0.50 12.80 12.90
C PRO A 230 -0.53 12.67 14.42
N LEU A 231 -1.29 11.69 14.93
CA LEU A 231 -1.31 11.28 16.33
C LEU A 231 -0.11 10.36 16.69
N ALA A 232 0.44 9.69 15.69
CA ALA A 232 1.69 8.95 15.75
C ALA A 232 2.37 8.93 14.38
N GLN A 233 3.70 8.92 14.39
CA GLN A 233 4.53 8.83 13.20
C GLN A 233 5.58 7.73 13.41
N VAL A 234 5.80 6.91 12.38
CA VAL A 234 6.87 5.92 12.36
C VAL A 234 7.76 6.14 11.13
N GLY A 235 9.07 6.24 11.37
CA GLY A 235 10.05 6.67 10.36
C GLY A 235 10.14 8.19 10.21
N THR A 236 11.19 8.67 9.54
CA THR A 236 11.44 10.13 9.33
C THR A 236 11.73 10.50 7.88
N ALA A 237 11.91 9.51 7.01
CA ALA A 237 12.30 9.70 5.61
C ALA A 237 11.06 9.61 4.67
N VAL A 238 10.39 8.46 4.69
CA VAL A 238 9.05 8.28 4.13
C VAL A 238 8.18 7.70 5.24
N PRO A 239 7.77 8.54 6.21
CA PRO A 239 7.00 8.08 7.35
C PRO A 239 5.64 7.50 6.95
N LEU A 240 5.16 6.65 7.84
CA LEU A 240 3.75 6.30 7.97
C LEU A 240 3.17 7.08 9.15
N PHE A 241 2.01 7.66 8.92
CA PHE A 241 1.29 8.56 9.81
C PHE A 241 -0.01 7.91 10.25
N ALA A 242 -0.24 7.81 11.55
CA ALA A 242 -1.55 7.52 12.11
C ALA A 242 -2.31 8.83 12.34
N LEU A 243 -3.49 8.96 11.78
CA LEU A 243 -4.32 10.16 11.79
C LEU A 243 -5.47 10.07 12.79
N THR A 244 -5.93 8.86 13.08
CA THR A 244 -7.00 8.58 14.05
C THR A 244 -6.50 7.72 15.20
N GLN A 245 -7.28 7.65 16.28
CA GLN A 245 -6.92 6.87 17.46
C GLN A 245 -6.81 5.36 17.12
N LYS A 246 -7.75 4.83 16.34
CA LYS A 246 -7.71 3.44 15.86
C LYS A 246 -6.53 3.16 14.92
N GLY A 247 -6.19 4.12 14.05
CA GLY A 247 -4.97 4.03 13.24
C GLY A 247 -3.69 4.00 14.09
N LYS A 248 -3.65 4.81 15.16
CA LYS A 248 -2.52 4.87 16.09
C LYS A 248 -2.35 3.55 16.86
N GLU A 249 -3.44 2.94 17.30
CA GLU A 249 -3.42 1.64 17.97
C GLU A 249 -2.80 0.56 17.10
N LEU A 250 -3.18 0.46 15.83
CA LEU A 250 -2.58 -0.50 14.90
C LEU A 250 -1.09 -0.25 14.63
N VAL A 251 -0.68 1.01 14.49
CA VAL A 251 0.73 1.36 14.30
C VAL A 251 1.56 1.00 15.54
N ILE A 252 1.04 1.25 16.75
CA ILE A 252 1.71 0.88 18.00
C ILE A 252 1.71 -0.64 18.19
N GLU A 253 0.66 -1.34 17.79
CA GLU A 253 0.63 -2.80 17.84
C GLU A 253 1.75 -3.39 16.98
N ARG A 254 1.94 -2.89 15.76
CA ARG A 254 3.05 -3.28 14.89
C ARG A 254 4.41 -3.02 15.54
N ALA A 255 4.54 -1.96 16.33
CA ALA A 255 5.80 -1.63 17.01
C ALA A 255 6.27 -2.75 17.97
N LYS A 256 5.36 -3.56 18.52
CA LYS A 256 5.70 -4.69 19.40
C LYS A 256 6.44 -5.83 18.68
N ASP A 257 6.23 -5.97 17.37
CA ASP A 257 6.87 -7.01 16.56
C ASP A 257 8.24 -6.54 15.99
N ILE A 258 8.61 -5.27 16.20
CA ILE A 258 9.90 -4.74 15.74
C ILE A 258 10.99 -5.17 16.70
N THR A 259 11.90 -6.02 16.21
CA THR A 259 13.03 -6.55 16.98
C THR A 259 14.16 -5.55 17.18
N SER A 260 14.25 -4.53 16.32
CA SER A 260 15.20 -3.43 16.50
C SER A 260 14.74 -2.49 17.62
N PRO A 261 15.64 -1.97 18.46
CA PRO A 261 15.26 -1.04 19.53
C PRO A 261 14.47 0.17 19.03
N LEU A 262 13.41 0.51 19.77
CA LEU A 262 12.53 1.65 19.47
C LEU A 262 12.65 2.74 20.54
N LEU A 263 12.70 4.00 20.10
CA LEU A 263 12.52 5.17 20.97
C LEU A 263 11.08 5.67 20.82
N ILE A 264 10.34 5.71 21.92
CA ILE A 264 8.97 6.26 21.98
C ILE A 264 9.01 7.50 22.87
N ASN A 265 8.68 8.65 22.28
CA ASN A 265 8.63 9.94 22.97
C ASN A 265 7.48 10.79 22.41
N THR A 266 6.98 11.74 23.19
CA THR A 266 6.01 12.74 22.75
C THR A 266 6.71 14.01 22.27
N MET A 267 6.28 14.57 21.14
CA MET A 267 6.77 15.84 20.60
C MET A 267 5.80 16.39 19.54
N PRO A 268 5.94 17.65 19.10
CA PRO A 268 5.25 18.12 17.90
C PRO A 268 5.60 17.26 16.68
N LEU A 269 4.57 16.86 15.92
CA LEU A 269 4.69 16.06 14.70
C LEU A 269 4.11 16.84 13.51
N PRO A 270 4.53 16.57 12.26
CA PRO A 270 5.49 15.53 11.86
C PRO A 270 6.97 15.93 11.99
N VAL A 271 7.86 14.95 12.16
CA VAL A 271 9.31 15.13 12.11
C VAL A 271 9.82 14.72 10.72
N LEU A 272 10.16 15.71 9.91
CA LEU A 272 10.58 15.53 8.51
C LEU A 272 11.93 16.21 8.25
N PRO A 273 13.07 15.61 8.63
CA PRO A 273 14.39 16.18 8.37
C PRO A 273 14.63 16.32 6.86
N GLU A 274 14.97 17.53 6.40
CA GLU A 274 15.09 17.87 4.97
C GLU A 274 16.02 16.91 4.20
N ASN A 275 17.17 16.59 4.79
CA ASN A 275 18.17 15.68 4.21
C ASN A 275 17.72 14.22 4.07
N LYS A 276 16.56 13.86 4.64
CA LYS A 276 15.97 12.51 4.55
C LYS A 276 14.76 12.46 3.63
N GLN A 277 14.34 13.57 3.02
CA GLN A 277 13.14 13.60 2.19
C GLN A 277 13.42 13.21 0.74
N PRO A 278 12.46 12.59 0.04
CA PRO A 278 12.54 12.45 -1.41
C PRO A 278 12.80 13.82 -2.06
N ARG A 279 13.59 13.83 -3.13
CA ARG A 279 13.80 15.04 -3.93
C ARG A 279 12.61 15.23 -4.87
N GLU A 280 12.33 16.48 -5.25
CA GLU A 280 11.21 16.83 -6.12
C GLU A 280 9.83 16.50 -5.50
N LEU A 281 9.58 17.04 -4.30
CA LEU A 281 8.25 16.97 -3.70
C LEU A 281 7.26 17.74 -4.59
N LYS A 282 6.25 17.03 -5.11
CA LYS A 282 5.18 17.59 -5.95
C LYS A 282 3.92 17.86 -5.15
#